data_AF-A0A3L7RQ45-F1
#
_entry.id   AF-A0A3L7RQ45-F1
#
_cell.length_a   1.000
_cell.length_b   1.000
_cell.length_c   1.000
_cell.angle_alpha   90.00
_cell.angle_beta   90.00
_cell.angle_gamma   90.00
#
_symmetry.space_group_name_H-M   'P 1'
#
loop_
_entity.id
_entity.type
_entity.pdbx_description
1 polymer ?
#
loop_
_entity_poly.entity_id
_entity_poly.type
_entity_poly.pdbx_seq_one_letter_code
_entity_poly.pdbx_strand_id
1 'polypeptide(L)'
;MLGMVGPPKDFCFRGKEIAGFHGGYVGDCFVWMPESEPVISLGDDKTMMSRIVFHLFNHHEFMSLTEGLSETRGRSSVAIHQTSLKSEIFSILINSLFETSDNARGIRNDGGCKCTHAAEICKQDGSLISGAEASNLLTTLKDFFSFANGIRLAPVCATGFDAADNEVWSCWNSPVSCDPPLETWFDRSHPVQLQSLFPDFVETLSSEVWRRPLHEAIYWYVRSCNSRSGIDANIILIQAALELLAYTHIVNDKQLLTAKGF
;
A
#
# COMPACT_ATOMS: atom_id res chain seq x y z
N MET A 1 17.26 25.88 -37.87
CA MET A 1 17.95 24.79 -37.17
C MET A 1 17.74 25.03 -35.67
N LEU A 2 16.60 24.56 -35.14
CA LEU A 2 16.31 24.67 -33.70
C LEU A 2 17.17 23.62 -33.01
N GLY A 3 18.16 24.06 -32.24
CA GLY A 3 18.97 23.16 -31.43
C GLY A 3 18.05 22.41 -30.48
N MET A 4 18.02 21.08 -30.59
CA MET A 4 17.38 20.24 -29.58
C MET A 4 18.17 20.47 -28.29
N VAL A 5 17.61 21.30 -27.40
CA VAL A 5 18.03 21.35 -26.01
C VAL A 5 17.87 19.91 -25.51
N GLY A 6 18.97 19.30 -25.10
CA GLY A 6 18.95 17.96 -24.54
C GLY A 6 17.91 17.87 -23.41
N PRO A 7 17.41 16.67 -23.10
CA PRO A 7 16.39 16.52 -22.09
C PRO A 7 16.81 17.15 -20.76
N PRO A 8 15.88 17.78 -20.02
CA PRO A 8 16.19 18.34 -18.71
C PRO A 8 16.78 17.23 -17.84
N LYS A 9 18.01 17.46 -17.37
CA LYS A 9 18.70 16.50 -16.50
C LYS A 9 18.08 16.44 -15.11
N ASP A 10 17.45 17.54 -14.69
CA ASP A 10 17.03 17.76 -13.32
C ASP A 10 15.54 18.15 -13.28
N PHE A 11 14.75 17.49 -12.42
CA PHE A 11 13.34 17.84 -12.21
C PHE A 11 13.24 18.93 -11.16
N CYS A 12 12.72 20.10 -11.53
CA CYS A 12 12.39 21.14 -10.56
C CYS A 12 10.87 21.23 -10.37
N PHE A 13 10.39 20.95 -9.15
CA PHE A 13 9.01 21.19 -8.77
C PHE A 13 8.97 22.23 -7.66
N ARG A 14 8.17 23.30 -7.86
CA ARG A 14 8.09 24.45 -6.93
C ARG A 14 9.48 25.03 -6.56
N GLY A 15 10.42 25.02 -7.49
CA GLY A 15 11.77 25.56 -7.30
C GLY A 15 12.73 24.67 -6.50
N LYS A 16 12.33 23.45 -6.14
CA LYS A 16 13.23 22.43 -5.57
C LYS A 16 13.58 21.41 -6.64
N GLU A 17 14.87 21.14 -6.76
CA GLU A 17 15.39 20.02 -7.54
C GLU A 17 15.03 18.71 -6.84
N ILE A 18 14.43 17.80 -7.58
CA ILE A 18 14.05 16.47 -7.15
C ILE A 18 15.02 15.49 -7.82
N ALA A 19 15.89 14.91 -7.00
CA ALA A 19 16.89 13.94 -7.43
C ALA A 19 16.24 12.61 -7.82
N GLY A 20 16.98 11.80 -8.61
CA GLY A 20 16.59 10.44 -8.95
C GLY A 20 15.52 10.35 -10.03
N PHE A 21 15.59 11.20 -11.05
CA PHE A 21 14.80 11.05 -12.29
C PHE A 21 15.74 10.87 -13.47
N HIS A 22 15.40 9.94 -14.37
CA HIS A 22 16.14 9.75 -15.61
C HIS A 22 15.24 9.99 -16.83
N GLY A 23 15.82 10.62 -17.84
CA GLY A 23 15.15 10.93 -19.10
C GLY A 23 15.67 10.09 -20.25
N GLY A 24 14.79 9.53 -21.05
CA GLY A 24 15.14 8.80 -22.27
C GLY A 24 14.08 8.92 -23.34
N TYR A 25 14.39 8.51 -24.57
CA TYR A 25 13.41 8.40 -25.63
C TYR A 25 12.93 6.96 -25.75
N VAL A 26 11.61 6.76 -25.80
CA VAL A 26 10.98 5.49 -26.17
C VAL A 26 10.21 5.74 -27.47
N GLY A 27 10.82 5.34 -28.59
CA GLY A 27 10.39 5.80 -29.92
C GLY A 27 10.58 7.32 -30.05
N ASP A 28 9.54 8.01 -30.53
CA ASP A 28 9.55 9.47 -30.67
C ASP A 28 9.09 10.21 -29.40
N CYS A 29 8.74 9.47 -28.35
CA CYS A 29 8.29 10.03 -27.08
C CYS A 29 9.46 10.14 -26.10
N PHE A 30 9.71 11.35 -25.59
CA PHE A 30 10.57 11.50 -24.42
C PHE A 30 9.81 11.01 -23.18
N VAL A 31 10.36 9.99 -22.52
CA VAL A 31 9.85 9.43 -21.27
C VAL A 31 10.78 9.85 -20.15
N TRP A 32 10.17 10.39 -19.10
CA TRP A 32 10.86 10.82 -17.90
C TRP A 32 10.25 10.11 -16.71
N MET A 33 11.07 9.44 -15.93
CA MET A 33 10.59 8.59 -14.84
C MET A 33 11.59 8.61 -13.67
N PRO A 34 11.11 8.39 -12.44
CA PRO A 34 11.99 8.26 -11.30
C PRO A 34 12.86 6.99 -11.42
N GLU A 35 14.09 7.06 -10.94
CA GLU A 35 15.03 5.93 -10.84
C GLU A 35 14.52 4.86 -9.87
N SER A 36 13.80 5.29 -8.83
CA SER A 36 13.14 4.42 -7.87
C SER A 36 11.88 5.08 -7.31
N GLU A 37 10.86 4.27 -7.04
CA GLU A 37 9.69 4.69 -6.27
C GLU A 37 9.67 4.01 -4.90
N PRO A 38 9.14 4.67 -3.85
CA PRO A 38 8.57 6.02 -3.87
C PRO A 38 9.60 7.16 -3.90
N VAL A 39 9.18 8.35 -4.34
CA VAL A 39 9.96 9.59 -4.30
C VAL A 39 9.38 10.54 -3.26
N ILE A 40 10.21 11.01 -2.32
CA ILE A 40 9.83 12.11 -1.42
C ILE A 40 9.96 13.43 -2.17
N SER A 41 8.84 14.05 -2.50
CA SER A 41 8.76 15.30 -3.26
C SER A 41 8.69 16.54 -2.37
N LEU A 42 8.27 16.39 -1.11
CA LEU A 42 8.30 17.43 -0.09
C LEU A 42 8.64 16.82 1.27
N GLY A 43 9.39 17.57 2.07
CA GLY A 43 9.84 17.14 3.39
C GLY A 43 11.00 16.14 3.30
N ASP A 44 11.24 15.47 4.41
CA ASP A 44 12.29 14.48 4.63
C ASP A 44 11.91 13.56 5.82
N ASP A 45 12.81 12.66 6.20
CA ASP A 45 12.63 11.72 7.32
C ASP A 45 12.37 12.39 8.68
N LYS A 46 12.77 13.66 8.84
CA LYS A 46 12.64 14.43 10.09
C LYS A 46 11.42 15.33 10.10
N THR A 47 10.74 15.45 8.96
CA THR A 47 9.54 16.27 8.83
C THR A 47 8.43 15.70 9.71
N MET A 48 7.83 16.55 10.54
CA MET A 48 6.80 16.15 11.51
C MET A 48 5.41 16.50 10.98
N MET A 49 4.50 15.53 11.01
CA MET A 49 3.15 15.61 10.46
C MET A 49 2.13 15.29 11.56
N SER A 50 0.99 15.98 11.56
CA SER A 50 -0.15 15.67 12.43
C SER A 50 -0.92 14.46 11.91
N ARG A 51 -1.07 14.35 10.58
CA ARG A 51 -1.81 13.30 9.88
C ARG A 51 -1.24 13.05 8.49
N ILE A 52 -1.50 11.87 7.95
CA ILE A 52 -1.10 11.50 6.59
C ILE A 52 -2.33 10.99 5.83
N VAL A 53 -2.54 11.45 4.60
CA VAL A 53 -3.57 10.94 3.69
C VAL A 53 -2.92 10.18 2.55
N PHE A 54 -3.46 9.02 2.19
CA PHE A 54 -3.04 8.26 1.02
C PHE A 54 -4.23 7.65 0.30
N HIS A 55 -3.97 7.13 -0.90
CA HIS A 55 -4.99 6.49 -1.73
C HIS A 55 -4.69 5.01 -1.93
N LEU A 56 -5.74 4.22 -2.11
CA LEU A 56 -5.63 2.82 -2.53
C LEU A 56 -6.28 2.66 -3.89
N PHE A 57 -5.59 1.96 -4.77
CA PHE A 57 -6.04 1.64 -6.12
C PHE A 57 -6.40 0.16 -6.19
N ASN A 58 -7.50 -0.14 -6.86
CA ASN A 58 -8.00 -1.51 -7.05
C ASN A 58 -8.22 -2.32 -5.76
N HIS A 59 -8.28 -1.68 -4.59
CA HIS A 59 -8.61 -2.37 -3.34
C HIS A 59 -10.05 -2.90 -3.38
N HIS A 60 -10.30 -4.03 -2.73
CA HIS A 60 -11.65 -4.55 -2.53
C HIS A 60 -12.60 -3.52 -1.96
N GLU A 61 -13.78 -3.41 -2.56
CA GLU A 61 -14.93 -2.73 -1.97
C GLU A 61 -15.39 -3.56 -0.77
N PHE A 62 -15.39 -2.98 0.42
CA PHE A 62 -15.89 -3.59 1.65
C PHE A 62 -17.16 -2.88 2.11
N MET A 63 -18.02 -3.60 2.81
CA MET A 63 -19.25 -3.03 3.35
C MET A 63 -19.07 -2.67 4.83
N SER A 64 -19.35 -1.42 5.19
CA SER A 64 -19.45 -1.03 6.60
C SER A 64 -20.62 -1.76 7.27
N LEU A 65 -20.43 -2.22 8.50
CA LEU A 65 -21.46 -2.85 9.31
C LEU A 65 -22.32 -1.83 10.08
N THR A 66 -21.94 -0.55 10.09
CA THR A 66 -22.63 0.55 10.80
C THR A 66 -23.37 1.50 9.85
N GLU A 67 -24.37 2.22 10.38
CA GLU A 67 -25.17 3.22 9.64
C GLU A 67 -24.27 4.17 8.84
N GLY A 68 -24.46 4.18 7.52
CA GLY A 68 -23.50 4.67 6.56
C GLY A 68 -23.39 6.19 6.51
N LEU A 69 -22.16 6.68 6.37
CA LEU A 69 -21.92 7.98 5.74
C LEU A 69 -22.48 7.90 4.33
N SER A 70 -23.15 8.95 3.86
CA SER A 70 -23.56 9.06 2.46
C SER A 70 -23.02 10.34 1.87
N GLU A 71 -22.54 10.25 0.63
CA GLU A 71 -22.11 11.41 -0.12
C GLU A 71 -23.11 11.62 -1.26
N THR A 72 -23.59 12.85 -1.40
CA THR A 72 -24.51 13.24 -2.47
C THR A 72 -23.84 14.23 -3.39
N ARG A 73 -23.78 13.90 -4.69
CA ARG A 73 -23.33 14.81 -5.74
C ARG A 73 -24.43 14.94 -6.79
N GLY A 74 -25.06 16.12 -6.83
CA GLY A 74 -26.20 16.36 -7.72
C GLY A 74 -27.41 15.48 -7.38
N ARG A 75 -27.80 14.60 -8.29
CA ARG A 75 -28.93 13.67 -8.12
C ARG A 75 -28.52 12.27 -7.63
N SER A 76 -27.22 12.03 -7.50
CA SER A 76 -26.67 10.74 -7.11
C SER A 76 -26.25 10.78 -5.65
N SER A 77 -26.66 9.77 -4.90
CA SER A 77 -26.26 9.55 -3.51
C SER A 77 -25.67 8.15 -3.40
N VAL A 78 -24.49 8.04 -2.81
CA VAL A 78 -23.74 6.79 -2.66
C VAL A 78 -23.37 6.61 -1.19
N ALA A 79 -23.49 5.38 -0.70
CA ALA A 79 -23.02 5.03 0.63
C ALA A 79 -21.47 5.01 0.64
N ILE A 80 -20.89 5.69 1.61
CA ILE A 80 -19.45 5.70 1.86
C ILE A 80 -19.17 4.68 2.96
N HIS A 81 -18.53 3.59 2.57
CA HIS A 81 -18.15 2.52 3.49
C HIS A 81 -16.82 2.86 4.16
N GLN A 82 -16.75 2.58 5.46
CA GLN A 82 -15.61 2.91 6.30
C GLN A 82 -15.14 1.67 7.06
N THR A 83 -13.82 1.52 7.20
CA THR A 83 -13.19 0.60 8.14
C THR A 83 -12.00 1.29 8.79
N SER A 84 -11.64 0.89 10.01
CA SER A 84 -10.48 1.43 10.71
C SER A 84 -9.47 0.35 11.01
N LEU A 85 -8.19 0.56 10.79
CA LEU A 85 -7.13 -0.33 11.27
C LEU A 85 -6.43 0.33 12.45
N LYS A 86 -6.16 -0.40 13.53
CA LYS A 86 -5.51 0.12 14.73
C LYS A 86 -4.37 -0.79 15.15
N SER A 87 -3.21 -0.21 15.41
CA SER A 87 -2.08 -0.89 16.09
C SER A 87 -1.96 -0.34 17.52
N GLU A 88 -0.85 -0.55 18.21
CA GLU A 88 -0.58 0.17 19.47
C GLU A 88 -0.33 1.68 19.25
N ILE A 89 0.29 2.04 18.11
CA ILE A 89 0.80 3.39 17.87
C ILE A 89 -0.11 4.19 16.92
N PHE A 90 -0.59 3.56 15.85
CA PHE A 90 -1.28 4.24 14.76
C PHE A 90 -2.76 3.85 14.69
N SER A 91 -3.59 4.80 14.28
CA SER A 91 -4.94 4.60 13.80
C SER A 91 -5.01 4.98 12.32
N ILE A 92 -5.70 4.14 11.54
CA ILE A 92 -5.84 4.33 10.10
C ILE A 92 -7.32 4.24 9.78
N LEU A 93 -7.89 5.28 9.19
CA LEU A 93 -9.28 5.32 8.77
C LEU A 93 -9.33 5.20 7.25
N ILE A 94 -10.04 4.20 6.73
CA ILE A 94 -10.13 3.93 5.30
C ILE A 94 -11.57 4.11 4.87
N ASN A 95 -11.80 4.98 3.89
CA ASN A 95 -13.11 5.27 3.34
C ASN A 95 -13.15 4.89 1.85
N SER A 96 -14.26 4.32 1.41
CA SER A 96 -14.58 4.29 -0.01
C SER A 96 -14.79 5.72 -0.52
N LEU A 97 -14.66 5.89 -1.83
CA LEU A 97 -14.92 7.11 -2.56
C LEU A 97 -16.32 7.05 -3.19
N PHE A 98 -16.83 8.22 -3.58
CA PHE A 98 -18.06 8.32 -4.36
C PHE A 98 -18.03 7.45 -5.62
N GLU A 99 -16.86 7.35 -6.27
CA GLU A 99 -16.65 6.61 -7.51
C GLU A 99 -16.29 5.12 -7.30
N THR A 100 -16.18 4.62 -6.06
CA THR A 100 -15.64 3.27 -5.79
C THR A 100 -16.38 2.17 -6.49
N SER A 101 -17.70 2.12 -6.41
CA SER A 101 -18.50 1.04 -7.02
C SER A 101 -18.40 1.06 -8.55
N ASP A 102 -18.37 2.26 -9.15
CA ASP A 102 -18.20 2.42 -10.60
C ASP A 102 -16.77 2.09 -11.04
N ASN A 103 -15.77 2.46 -10.24
CA ASN A 103 -14.38 2.11 -10.47
C ASN A 103 -14.17 0.60 -10.36
N ALA A 104 -14.75 -0.06 -9.36
CA ALA A 104 -14.71 -1.51 -9.20
C ALA A 104 -15.35 -2.24 -10.38
N ARG A 105 -16.48 -1.73 -10.90
CA ARG A 105 -17.12 -2.25 -12.12
C ARG A 105 -16.22 -2.05 -13.35
N GLY A 106 -15.63 -0.87 -13.50
CA GLY A 106 -14.71 -0.56 -14.58
C GLY A 106 -13.46 -1.45 -14.57
N ILE A 107 -12.86 -1.69 -13.40
CA ILE A 107 -11.70 -2.58 -13.27
C ILE A 107 -12.05 -4.01 -13.71
N ARG A 108 -13.25 -4.52 -13.36
CA ARG A 108 -13.69 -5.86 -13.78
C ARG A 108 -13.94 -5.99 -15.28
N ASN A 109 -14.48 -4.94 -15.90
CA ASN A 109 -14.86 -4.96 -17.31
C ASN A 109 -13.69 -4.62 -18.25
N ASP A 110 -12.95 -3.58 -17.88
CA ASP A 110 -11.97 -2.92 -18.77
C ASP A 110 -10.53 -3.07 -18.26
N GLY A 111 -10.35 -3.59 -17.03
CA GLY A 111 -9.05 -3.61 -16.35
C GLY A 111 -8.60 -2.20 -15.93
N GLY A 112 -7.30 -2.08 -15.67
CA GLY A 112 -6.65 -0.81 -15.37
C GLY A 112 -6.59 -0.46 -13.88
N CYS A 113 -5.95 0.67 -13.59
CA CYS A 113 -5.75 1.17 -12.25
C CYS A 113 -6.75 2.28 -11.94
N LYS A 114 -7.66 2.05 -10.99
CA LYS A 114 -8.62 3.07 -10.54
C LYS A 114 -8.56 3.27 -9.03
N CYS A 115 -8.65 4.53 -8.61
CA CYS A 115 -8.66 4.89 -7.20
C CYS A 115 -9.96 4.40 -6.56
N THR A 116 -9.87 3.58 -5.52
CA THR A 116 -11.05 3.01 -4.85
C THR A 116 -11.24 3.49 -3.43
N HIS A 117 -10.18 3.91 -2.73
CA HIS A 117 -10.30 4.37 -1.36
C HIS A 117 -9.33 5.52 -1.09
N ALA A 118 -9.70 6.36 -0.13
CA ALA A 118 -8.78 7.27 0.54
C ALA A 118 -8.68 6.87 2.01
N ALA A 119 -7.49 7.05 2.58
CA ALA A 119 -7.24 6.70 3.96
C ALA A 119 -6.44 7.78 4.66
N GLU A 120 -6.70 7.93 5.96
CA GLU A 120 -6.01 8.85 6.85
C GLU A 120 -5.30 8.07 7.95
N ILE A 121 -4.08 8.49 8.30
CA ILE A 121 -3.26 7.94 9.37
C ILE A 121 -3.04 9.03 10.42
N CYS A 122 -3.27 8.68 11.68
CA CYS A 122 -2.93 9.48 12.85
C CYS A 122 -2.21 8.59 13.88
N LYS A 123 -1.44 9.18 14.80
CA LYS A 123 -1.04 8.48 16.03
C LYS A 123 -2.18 8.47 17.03
N GLN A 124 -2.31 7.39 17.79
CA GLN A 124 -3.38 7.24 18.77
C GLN A 124 -3.23 8.18 19.97
N ASP A 125 -2.00 8.52 20.33
CA ASP A 125 -1.69 9.46 21.40
C ASP A 125 -1.77 10.94 20.97
N GLY A 126 -2.05 11.20 19.69
CA GLY A 126 -2.09 12.54 19.10
C GLY A 126 -0.71 13.19 18.89
N SER A 127 0.39 12.47 19.12
CA SER A 127 1.72 12.95 18.81
C SER A 127 1.98 12.99 17.30
N LEU A 128 3.02 13.72 16.89
CA LEU A 128 3.36 13.88 15.48
C LEU A 128 4.04 12.64 14.90
N ILE A 129 3.83 12.41 13.60
CA ILE A 129 4.44 11.37 12.79
C ILE A 129 5.65 11.97 12.08
N SER A 130 6.82 11.36 12.21
CA SER A 130 8.01 11.72 11.43
C SER A 130 7.98 11.12 10.01
N GLY A 131 8.70 11.71 9.06
CA GLY A 131 8.84 11.16 7.71
C GLY A 131 9.40 9.74 7.66
N ALA A 132 10.30 9.39 8.59
CA ALA A 132 10.81 8.03 8.72
C ALA A 132 9.72 7.04 9.21
N GLU A 133 8.93 7.44 10.22
CA GLU A 133 7.79 6.64 10.69
C GLU A 133 6.76 6.44 9.58
N ALA A 134 6.45 7.51 8.82
CA ALA A 134 5.56 7.46 7.68
C ALA A 134 6.03 6.45 6.64
N SER A 135 7.29 6.54 6.20
CA SER A 135 7.87 5.64 5.19
C SER A 135 7.85 4.18 5.64
N ASN A 136 8.18 3.91 6.91
CA ASN A 136 8.12 2.57 7.49
C ASN A 136 6.69 2.04 7.54
N LEU A 137 5.72 2.84 7.99
CA LEU A 137 4.33 2.43 8.09
C LEU A 137 3.69 2.19 6.71
N LEU A 138 3.99 3.02 5.71
CA LEU A 138 3.50 2.82 4.34
C LEU A 138 4.05 1.53 3.73
N THR A 139 5.28 1.14 4.08
CA THR A 139 5.86 -0.15 3.70
C THR A 139 5.14 -1.32 4.37
N THR A 140 4.87 -1.23 5.67
CA THR A 140 4.08 -2.22 6.41
C THR A 140 2.67 -2.36 5.83
N LEU A 141 2.03 -1.24 5.48
CA LEU A 141 0.70 -1.22 4.88
C LEU A 141 0.68 -1.84 3.49
N LYS A 142 1.74 -1.65 2.69
CA LYS A 142 1.89 -2.34 1.42
C LYS A 142 1.87 -3.86 1.61
N ASP A 143 2.61 -4.39 2.57
CA ASP A 143 2.62 -5.84 2.83
C ASP A 143 1.25 -6.32 3.33
N PHE A 144 0.64 -5.59 4.26
CA PHE A 144 -0.68 -5.93 4.82
C PHE A 144 -1.78 -5.93 3.75
N PHE A 145 -1.90 -4.85 2.96
CA PHE A 145 -2.92 -4.79 1.91
C PHE A 145 -2.65 -5.78 0.79
N SER A 146 -1.38 -6.04 0.47
CA SER A 146 -1.04 -7.07 -0.51
C SER A 146 -1.45 -8.46 -0.04
N PHE A 147 -1.22 -8.77 1.24
CA PHE A 147 -1.67 -10.02 1.84
C PHE A 147 -3.20 -10.14 1.87
N ALA A 148 -3.92 -9.05 2.16
CA ALA A 148 -5.38 -9.04 2.17
C ALA A 148 -6.00 -9.18 0.77
N ASN A 149 -5.42 -8.59 -0.28
CA ASN A 149 -6.01 -8.53 -1.61
C ASN A 149 -5.42 -9.56 -2.61
N GLY A 150 -4.35 -10.27 -2.23
CA GLY A 150 -3.69 -11.27 -3.07
C GLY A 150 -2.98 -10.69 -4.29
N ILE A 151 -2.88 -9.37 -4.36
CA ILE A 151 -2.21 -8.59 -5.42
C ILE A 151 -1.25 -7.61 -4.78
N ARG A 152 -0.25 -7.14 -5.52
CA ARG A 152 0.64 -6.08 -4.99
C ARG A 152 -0.14 -4.78 -4.89
N LEU A 153 -0.42 -4.37 -3.67
CA LEU A 153 -1.19 -3.17 -3.36
C LEU A 153 -0.42 -2.35 -2.34
N ALA A 154 -0.21 -1.06 -2.64
CA ALA A 154 0.48 -0.13 -1.76
C ALA A 154 -0.36 1.13 -1.56
N PRO A 155 -0.19 1.84 -0.44
CA PRO A 155 -0.55 3.25 -0.35
C PRO A 155 0.05 4.06 -1.50
N VAL A 156 -0.74 4.93 -2.12
CA VAL A 156 -0.35 5.73 -3.30
C VAL A 156 -0.51 7.22 -2.99
N CYS A 157 0.49 8.01 -3.37
CA CYS A 157 0.52 9.47 -3.23
C CYS A 157 0.23 9.93 -1.80
N ALA A 158 1.01 9.40 -0.85
CA ALA A 158 0.86 9.75 0.56
C ALA A 158 1.27 11.22 0.79
N THR A 159 0.45 11.96 1.51
CA THR A 159 0.62 13.39 1.78
C THR A 159 0.45 13.65 3.26
N GLY A 160 1.45 14.30 3.86
CA GLY A 160 1.49 14.63 5.28
C GLY A 160 1.15 16.09 5.52
N PHE A 161 0.31 16.32 6.53
CA PHE A 161 -0.17 17.66 6.90
C PHE A 161 0.30 18.05 8.29
N ASP A 162 0.51 19.35 8.52
CA ASP A 162 0.75 19.89 9.87
C ASP A 162 -0.58 20.14 10.62
N ALA A 163 -0.52 20.74 11.82
CA ALA A 163 -1.72 21.05 12.61
C ALA A 163 -2.58 22.18 12.02
N ALA A 164 -2.03 22.97 11.09
CA ALA A 164 -2.72 24.05 10.39
C ALA A 164 -3.22 23.62 9.00
N ASP A 165 -3.19 22.31 8.72
CA ASP A 165 -3.63 21.69 7.47
C ASP A 165 -2.77 22.06 6.24
N ASN A 166 -1.54 22.49 6.45
CA ASN A 166 -0.60 22.71 5.36
C ASN A 166 0.08 21.39 4.98
N GLU A 167 0.21 21.15 3.67
CA GLU A 167 1.05 20.08 3.13
C GLU A 167 2.52 20.36 3.47
N VAL A 168 3.12 19.49 4.29
CA VAL A 168 4.52 19.62 4.73
C VAL A 168 5.40 18.45 4.30
N TRP A 169 4.79 17.34 3.88
CA TRP A 169 5.48 16.15 3.40
C TRP A 169 4.68 15.49 2.28
N SER A 170 5.35 14.94 1.27
CA SER A 170 4.67 14.21 0.20
C SER A 170 5.56 13.13 -0.39
N CYS A 171 4.95 11.97 -0.62
CA CYS A 171 5.56 10.77 -1.12
C CYS A 171 4.80 10.30 -2.35
N TRP A 172 5.46 10.39 -3.50
CA TRP A 172 4.89 10.09 -4.81
C TRP A 172 5.32 8.70 -5.25
N ASN A 173 4.34 7.91 -5.65
CA ASN A 173 4.53 6.58 -6.22
C ASN A 173 3.36 6.24 -7.11
N SER A 174 3.57 5.31 -8.02
CA SER A 174 2.55 4.76 -8.89
C SER A 174 1.89 3.54 -8.24
N PRO A 175 0.63 3.21 -8.60
CA PRO A 175 0.04 1.93 -8.24
C PRO A 175 0.91 0.75 -8.72
N VAL A 176 1.19 -0.21 -7.83
CA VAL A 176 2.14 -1.31 -8.07
C VAL A 176 1.57 -2.40 -9.00
N SER A 177 0.25 -2.57 -9.01
CA SER A 177 -0.47 -3.43 -9.93
C SER A 177 -1.78 -2.77 -10.36
N CYS A 178 -2.20 -3.07 -11.59
CA CYS A 178 -3.52 -2.76 -12.12
C CYS A 178 -4.38 -4.03 -12.27
N ASP A 179 -3.97 -5.14 -11.68
CA ASP A 179 -4.78 -6.35 -11.64
C ASP A 179 -6.04 -6.09 -10.79
N PRO A 180 -7.19 -6.71 -11.14
CA PRO A 180 -8.33 -6.76 -10.23
C PRO A 180 -7.93 -7.51 -8.95
N PRO A 181 -8.48 -7.13 -7.80
CA PRO A 181 -8.16 -7.82 -6.55
C PRO A 181 -8.81 -9.22 -6.57
N LEU A 182 -8.15 -10.19 -5.93
CA LEU A 182 -8.50 -11.61 -6.04
C LEU A 182 -9.38 -12.07 -4.88
N GLU A 183 -10.03 -13.23 -4.99
CA GLU A 183 -10.65 -13.84 -3.80
C GLU A 183 -9.54 -14.40 -2.90
N THR A 184 -9.50 -13.96 -1.64
CA THR A 184 -8.46 -14.31 -0.66
C THR A 184 -9.08 -14.81 0.64
N TRP A 185 -8.27 -14.92 1.70
CA TRP A 185 -8.76 -15.17 3.06
C TRP A 185 -9.64 -14.04 3.60
N PHE A 186 -9.50 -12.82 3.06
CA PHE A 186 -10.24 -11.65 3.50
C PHE A 186 -11.63 -11.60 2.86
N ASP A 187 -12.67 -11.72 3.68
CA ASP A 187 -14.05 -11.54 3.27
C ASP A 187 -14.45 -10.06 3.34
N ARG A 188 -14.79 -9.49 2.19
CA ARG A 188 -15.20 -8.09 2.00
C ARG A 188 -16.46 -7.70 2.76
N SER A 189 -17.29 -8.69 3.10
CA SER A 189 -18.50 -8.50 3.92
C SER A 189 -18.18 -8.40 5.41
N HIS A 190 -16.96 -8.77 5.80
CA HIS A 190 -16.49 -8.83 7.18
C HIS A 190 -15.17 -8.05 7.35
N PRO A 191 -15.17 -6.71 7.14
CA PRO A 191 -13.97 -5.87 7.31
C PRO A 191 -13.37 -5.93 8.73
N VAL A 192 -14.13 -6.44 9.70
CA VAL A 192 -13.64 -6.76 11.05
C VAL A 192 -12.46 -7.74 11.04
N GLN A 193 -12.33 -8.59 10.02
CA GLN A 193 -11.17 -9.49 9.89
C GLN A 193 -9.86 -8.71 9.73
N LEU A 194 -9.86 -7.62 8.94
CA LEU A 194 -8.69 -6.74 8.81
C LEU A 194 -8.41 -6.03 10.14
N GLN A 195 -9.46 -5.55 10.81
CA GLN A 195 -9.35 -4.91 12.13
C GLN A 195 -8.69 -5.81 13.16
N SER A 196 -9.12 -7.07 13.24
CA SER A 196 -8.61 -8.03 14.20
C SER A 196 -7.18 -8.47 13.91
N LEU A 197 -6.80 -8.64 12.65
CA LEU A 197 -5.46 -9.11 12.28
C LEU A 197 -4.39 -8.00 12.35
N PHE A 198 -4.78 -6.76 12.06
CA PHE A 198 -3.82 -5.67 11.83
C PHE A 198 -2.86 -5.39 13.01
N PRO A 199 -3.29 -5.33 14.29
CA PRO A 199 -2.37 -5.10 15.40
C PRO A 199 -1.27 -6.16 15.47
N ASP A 200 -1.66 -7.44 15.48
CA ASP A 200 -0.74 -8.58 15.55
C ASP A 200 0.20 -8.62 14.35
N PHE A 201 -0.29 -8.24 13.16
CA PHE A 201 0.50 -8.17 11.94
C PHE A 201 1.61 -7.11 12.03
N VAL A 202 1.28 -5.91 12.52
CA VAL A 202 2.24 -4.81 12.71
C VAL A 202 3.28 -5.18 13.77
N GLU A 203 2.85 -5.79 14.88
CA GLU A 203 3.76 -6.28 15.92
C GLU A 203 4.72 -7.35 15.36
N THR A 204 4.18 -8.31 14.61
CA THR A 204 4.96 -9.38 14.00
C THR A 204 6.00 -8.84 13.01
N LEU A 205 5.64 -7.87 12.15
CA LEU A 205 6.59 -7.23 11.24
C LEU A 205 7.64 -6.34 11.93
N SER A 206 7.39 -5.96 13.19
CA SER A 206 8.35 -5.21 14.00
C SER A 206 9.39 -6.13 14.65
N SER A 207 9.14 -7.44 14.72
CA SER A 207 10.08 -8.42 15.26
C SER A 207 11.24 -8.67 14.30
N GLU A 208 12.47 -8.62 14.80
CA GLU A 208 13.68 -8.94 14.02
C GLU A 208 13.67 -10.38 13.46
N VAL A 209 13.04 -11.30 14.19
CA VAL A 209 12.91 -12.70 13.78
C VAL A 209 11.93 -12.86 12.61
N TRP A 210 10.83 -12.11 12.63
CA TRP A 210 9.70 -12.31 11.72
C TRP A 210 9.66 -11.34 10.55
N ARG A 211 10.22 -10.13 10.68
CA ARG A 211 10.12 -9.06 9.68
C ARG A 211 10.47 -9.54 8.27
N ARG A 212 11.63 -10.16 8.12
CA ARG A 212 12.11 -10.63 6.81
C ARG A 212 11.35 -11.87 6.33
N PRO A 213 11.22 -12.96 7.13
CA PRO A 213 10.47 -14.14 6.69
C PRO A 213 9.02 -13.84 6.31
N LEU A 214 8.33 -12.99 7.07
CA LEU A 214 6.94 -12.63 6.77
C LEU A 214 6.83 -11.82 5.48
N HIS A 215 7.72 -10.85 5.26
CA HIS A 215 7.79 -10.11 3.99
C HIS A 215 8.03 -11.03 2.79
N GLU A 216 8.98 -11.97 2.90
CA GLU A 216 9.30 -12.94 1.84
C GLU A 216 8.13 -13.91 1.59
N ALA A 217 7.49 -14.41 2.66
CA ALA A 217 6.32 -15.28 2.56
C ALA A 217 5.14 -14.58 1.87
N ILE A 218 4.87 -13.31 2.21
CA ILE A 218 3.83 -12.50 1.55
C ILE A 218 4.18 -12.27 0.08
N TYR A 219 5.45 -11.99 -0.24
CA TYR A 219 5.89 -11.85 -1.63
C TYR A 219 5.62 -13.12 -2.44
N TRP A 220 5.95 -14.31 -1.92
CA TRP A 220 5.65 -15.57 -2.59
C TRP A 220 4.15 -15.89 -2.66
N TYR A 221 3.39 -15.59 -1.60
CA TYR A 221 1.93 -15.69 -1.59
C TYR A 221 1.31 -14.87 -2.72
N VAL A 222 1.62 -13.56 -2.80
CA VAL A 222 1.09 -12.67 -3.84
C VAL A 222 1.52 -13.13 -5.24
N ARG A 223 2.74 -13.66 -5.39
CA ARG A 223 3.21 -14.22 -6.66
C ARG A 223 2.46 -15.48 -7.04
N SER A 224 2.11 -16.33 -6.07
CA SER A 224 1.31 -17.55 -6.27
C SER A 224 -0.15 -17.25 -6.64
N CYS A 225 -0.68 -16.11 -6.21
CA CYS A 225 -2.01 -15.67 -6.60
C CYS A 225 -2.09 -15.24 -8.07
N ASN A 226 -0.95 -14.94 -8.71
CA ASN A 226 -0.91 -14.59 -10.13
C ASN A 226 -0.95 -15.85 -11.02
N SER A 227 -1.99 -15.98 -11.83
CA SER A 227 -2.21 -17.16 -12.70
C SER A 227 -1.22 -17.30 -13.86
N ARG A 228 -0.39 -16.28 -14.15
CA ARG A 228 0.53 -16.28 -15.30
C ARG A 228 1.67 -17.30 -15.19
N SER A 229 2.00 -17.74 -13.97
CA SER A 229 3.11 -18.69 -13.74
C SER A 229 2.70 -20.16 -13.92
N GLY A 230 1.40 -20.45 -14.05
CA GLY A 230 0.87 -21.82 -14.07
C GLY A 230 0.64 -22.39 -12.67
N ILE A 231 -0.29 -23.36 -12.57
CA ILE A 231 -0.75 -23.89 -11.28
C ILE A 231 0.36 -24.56 -10.47
N ASP A 232 1.26 -25.29 -11.13
CA ASP A 232 2.36 -26.01 -10.47
C ASP A 232 3.34 -25.02 -9.81
N ALA A 233 3.70 -23.94 -10.52
CA ALA A 233 4.56 -22.90 -9.97
C ALA A 233 3.90 -22.20 -8.78
N ASN A 234 2.58 -21.97 -8.86
CA ASN A 234 1.83 -21.34 -7.77
C ASN A 234 1.78 -22.23 -6.52
N ILE A 235 1.59 -23.55 -6.70
CA ILE A 235 1.64 -24.52 -5.59
C ILE A 235 3.03 -24.54 -4.96
N ILE A 236 4.10 -24.55 -5.77
CA ILE A 236 5.48 -24.54 -5.25
C ILE A 236 5.74 -23.27 -4.44
N LEU A 237 5.31 -22.10 -4.93
CA LEU A 237 5.50 -20.82 -4.23
C LEU A 237 4.77 -20.77 -2.90
N ILE A 238 3.50 -21.24 -2.84
CA ILE A 238 2.75 -21.23 -1.58
C ILE A 238 3.31 -22.24 -0.57
N GLN A 239 3.77 -23.41 -1.03
CA GLN A 239 4.43 -24.38 -0.15
C GLN A 239 5.74 -23.82 0.41
N ALA A 240 6.58 -23.19 -0.42
CA ALA A 240 7.80 -22.53 0.05
C ALA A 240 7.52 -21.42 1.08
N ALA A 241 6.45 -20.64 0.89
CA ALA A 241 6.03 -19.62 1.85
C ALA A 241 5.62 -20.24 3.20
N LEU A 242 4.82 -21.31 3.16
CA LEU A 242 4.39 -22.01 4.36
C LEU A 242 5.56 -22.69 5.09
N GLU A 243 6.49 -23.30 4.36
CA GLU A 243 7.71 -23.88 4.92
C GLU A 243 8.58 -22.82 5.59
N LEU A 244 8.75 -21.64 4.98
CA LEU A 244 9.49 -20.52 5.58
C LEU A 244 8.84 -20.03 6.88
N LEU A 245 7.51 -19.90 6.90
CA LEU A 245 6.77 -19.52 8.10
C LEU A 245 6.86 -20.60 9.19
N ALA A 246 6.75 -21.88 8.81
CA ALA A 246 6.87 -23.01 9.74
C ALA A 246 8.28 -23.09 10.33
N TYR A 247 9.32 -22.96 9.51
CA TYR A 247 10.71 -22.91 9.95
C TYR A 247 10.94 -21.74 10.92
N THR A 248 10.46 -20.55 10.55
CA THR A 248 10.60 -19.35 11.40
C THR A 248 9.89 -19.55 12.74
N HIS A 249 8.69 -20.11 12.74
CA HIS A 249 7.95 -20.39 13.97
C HIS A 249 8.65 -21.44 14.85
N ILE A 250 8.95 -22.61 14.29
CA ILE A 250 9.38 -23.79 15.06
C ILE A 250 10.85 -23.68 15.47
N VAL A 251 11.71 -23.20 14.56
CA VAL A 251 13.16 -23.18 14.75
C VAL A 251 13.63 -21.83 15.32
N ASN A 252 13.22 -20.72 14.71
CA ASN A 252 13.77 -19.40 15.08
C ASN A 252 13.05 -18.78 16.29
N ASP A 253 11.71 -18.82 16.32
CA ASP A 253 10.90 -18.20 17.37
C ASP A 253 10.76 -19.10 18.60
N LYS A 254 10.19 -20.31 18.43
CA LYS A 254 9.90 -21.22 19.54
C LYS A 254 11.05 -22.14 19.93
N GLN A 255 12.06 -22.28 19.07
CA GLN A 255 13.23 -23.16 19.29
C GLN A 255 12.84 -24.60 19.70
N LEU A 256 11.74 -25.12 19.16
CA LEU A 256 11.24 -26.47 19.45
C LEU A 256 12.07 -27.54 18.73
N LEU A 257 12.67 -27.17 17.59
CA LEU A 257 13.58 -28.01 16.81
C LEU A 257 14.86 -27.23 16.48
N THR A 258 15.95 -27.96 16.27
CA THR A 258 17.17 -27.37 15.69
C THR A 258 17.04 -27.29 14.16
N ALA A 259 17.84 -26.43 13.52
CA ALA A 259 17.86 -26.32 12.06
C ALA A 259 18.18 -27.64 11.32
N LYS A 260 18.85 -28.60 11.97
CA LYS A 260 19.11 -29.94 11.39
C LYS A 260 17.95 -30.91 11.57
N GLY A 261 17.04 -30.62 12.50
CA GLY A 261 15.90 -31.46 12.83
C GLY A 261 14.59 -31.03 12.18
N PHE A 262 14.59 -29.89 11.47
CA PHE A 262 13.53 -29.44 10.58
C PHE A 262 13.82 -29.97 9.18
#